data_AF-A0A1Y5FAB7-F1
#
_entry.id   AF-A0A1Y5FAB7-F1
#
_cell.length_a   1.000
_cell.length_b   1.000
_cell.length_c   1.000
_cell.angle_alpha   90.00
_cell.angle_beta   90.00
_cell.angle_gamma   90.00
#
_symmetry.space_group_name_H-M   'P 1'
#
loop_
_entity.id
_entity.type
_entity.pdbx_description
1 polymer ?
#
loop_
_entity_poly.entity_id
_entity_poly.type
_entity_poly.pdbx_seq_one_letter_code
_entity_poly.pdbx_strand_id
1 'polypeptide(L)'
;MKTLQKIFYMTDEVWDKHSNPWSVWTRFATLPFVIAAFWSIHYVGKFSVIPIFTSIVWLWLNPRLFSKPTFQTSWASKAVLGEKVWINEDSDKFKAKHSLVLKFTTLISFSGLANLVWGVVNQDIHMTILGTIILYIGKMWFLDRMVWIYDDYSALRK
;
A
#
# COMPACT_ATOMS: atom_id res chain seq x y z
N MET A 1 -10.50 -3.29 -12.60
CA MET A 1 -9.94 -2.20 -11.75
C MET A 1 -10.87 -0.99 -11.62
N LYS A 2 -11.54 -0.50 -12.68
CA LYS A 2 -12.49 0.64 -12.60
C LYS A 2 -13.61 0.46 -11.55
N THR A 3 -14.04 -0.78 -11.29
CA THR A 3 -15.04 -1.11 -10.24
C THR A 3 -14.52 -0.86 -8.82
N LEU A 4 -13.24 -1.12 -8.54
CA LEU A 4 -12.63 -0.91 -7.21
C LEU A 4 -12.41 0.58 -6.92
N GLN A 5 -12.02 1.37 -7.93
CA GLN A 5 -11.91 2.83 -7.79
C GLN A 5 -13.25 3.47 -7.38
N LYS A 6 -14.37 2.98 -7.94
CA LYS A 6 -15.73 3.41 -7.57
C LYS A 6 -16.08 3.04 -6.13
N ILE A 7 -15.73 1.83 -5.67
CA ILE A 7 -16.00 1.38 -4.29
C ILE A 7 -15.22 2.22 -3.28
N PHE A 8 -13.97 2.60 -3.59
CA PHE A 8 -13.14 3.40 -2.69
C PHE A 8 -13.30 4.92 -2.86
N TYR A 9 -14.15 5.39 -3.77
CA TYR A 9 -14.30 6.81 -4.12
C TYR A 9 -12.95 7.50 -4.42
N MET A 10 -12.09 6.83 -5.18
CA MET A 10 -10.80 7.36 -5.62
C MET A 10 -10.99 8.33 -6.79
N THR A 11 -11.47 9.55 -6.50
CA THR A 11 -11.52 10.66 -7.46
C THR A 11 -10.11 11.14 -7.80
N ASP A 12 -9.95 11.90 -8.88
CA ASP A 12 -8.65 12.51 -9.21
C ASP A 12 -8.11 13.38 -8.08
N GLU A 13 -8.99 14.06 -7.34
CA GLU A 13 -8.62 14.86 -6.17
C GLU A 13 -8.08 13.99 -5.02
N VAL A 14 -8.69 12.82 -4.77
CA VAL A 14 -8.20 11.88 -3.75
C VAL A 14 -6.85 11.30 -4.16
N TRP A 15 -6.65 11.00 -5.45
CA TRP A 15 -5.34 10.59 -5.97
C TRP A 15 -4.27 11.65 -5.75
N ASP A 16 -4.61 12.93 -6.00
CA ASP A 16 -3.70 14.04 -5.78
C ASP A 16 -3.28 14.17 -4.31
N LYS A 17 -4.23 14.06 -3.38
CA LYS A 17 -3.97 14.06 -1.93
C LYS A 17 -3.19 12.82 -1.49
N HIS A 18 -3.48 11.66 -2.08
CA HIS A 18 -2.78 10.41 -1.79
C HIS A 18 -1.30 10.47 -2.19
N SER A 19 -0.97 11.22 -3.26
CA SER A 19 0.42 11.44 -3.69
C SER A 19 1.27 12.26 -2.70
N ASN A 20 0.66 12.80 -1.64
CA ASN A 20 1.38 13.49 -0.58
C ASN A 20 2.31 12.50 0.17
N PRO A 21 3.62 12.80 0.31
CA PRO A 21 4.56 11.91 0.99
C PRO A 21 4.15 11.57 2.42
N TRP A 22 3.56 12.52 3.15
CA TRP A 22 3.06 12.27 4.50
C TRP A 22 1.92 11.26 4.51
N SER A 23 1.01 11.30 3.53
CA SER A 23 -0.03 10.27 3.38
C SER A 23 0.59 8.88 3.19
N VAL A 24 1.58 8.78 2.30
CA VAL A 24 2.24 7.50 2.01
C VAL A 24 2.94 6.94 3.25
N TRP A 25 3.80 7.73 3.90
CA TRP A 25 4.60 7.25 5.03
C TRP A 25 3.77 6.95 6.26
N THR A 26 2.73 7.75 6.55
CA THR A 26 1.87 7.48 7.70
C THR A 26 0.97 6.26 7.50
N ARG A 27 0.56 5.95 6.26
CA ARG A 27 -0.08 4.65 5.93
C ARG A 27 0.88 3.49 6.09
N PHE A 28 2.11 3.67 5.61
CA PHE A 28 3.14 2.64 5.73
C PHE A 28 3.44 2.32 7.20
N ALA A 29 3.57 3.35 8.04
CA ALA A 29 3.73 3.25 9.48
C ALA A 29 2.49 2.71 10.22
N THR A 30 1.35 2.52 9.56
CA THR A 30 0.14 2.00 10.20
C THR A 30 0.22 0.49 10.44
N LEU A 31 0.99 -0.26 9.63
CA LEU A 31 1.01 -1.73 9.70
C LEU A 31 1.34 -2.28 11.11
N PRO A 32 2.34 -1.78 11.86
CA PRO A 32 2.61 -2.23 13.23
C PRO A 32 1.44 -2.00 14.19
N PHE A 33 0.70 -0.91 14.02
CA PHE A 33 -0.51 -0.63 14.81
C PHE A 33 -1.65 -1.61 14.46
N VAL A 34 -1.80 -1.97 13.18
CA VAL A 34 -2.75 -3.01 12.77
C VAL A 34 -2.38 -4.34 13.40
N ILE A 35 -1.10 -4.72 13.35
CA ILE A 35 -0.61 -5.97 13.95
C ILE A 35 -0.90 -5.98 15.45
N ALA A 36 -0.54 -4.89 16.17
CA ALA A 36 -0.83 -4.77 17.60
C ALA A 36 -2.34 -4.82 17.90
N ALA A 37 -3.16 -4.19 17.07
CA ALA A 37 -4.62 -4.22 17.21
C ALA A 37 -5.18 -5.64 17.10
N PHE A 38 -4.77 -6.42 16.09
CA PHE A 38 -5.21 -7.81 15.96
C PHE A 38 -4.58 -8.73 17.01
N TRP A 39 -3.33 -8.51 17.37
CA TRP A 39 -2.66 -9.26 18.45
C TRP A 39 -3.38 -9.05 19.80
N SER A 40 -3.93 -7.85 20.03
CA SER A 40 -4.65 -7.53 21.26
C SER A 40 -5.92 -8.36 21.48
N ILE A 41 -6.47 -9.02 20.45
CA ILE A 41 -7.63 -9.93 20.57
C ILE A 41 -7.41 -10.95 21.68
N HIS A 42 -6.20 -11.48 21.80
CA HIS A 42 -5.86 -12.53 22.75
C HIS A 42 -5.72 -12.04 24.21
N TYR A 43 -5.58 -10.72 24.41
CA TYR A 43 -5.40 -10.11 25.73
C TYR A 43 -6.65 -9.38 26.23
N VAL A 44 -7.31 -8.62 25.35
CA VAL A 44 -8.46 -7.76 25.69
C VAL A 44 -9.78 -8.26 25.08
N GLY A 45 -9.75 -9.38 24.36
CA GLY A 45 -10.95 -10.03 23.81
C GLY A 45 -11.75 -9.09 22.90
N LYS A 46 -13.04 -8.90 23.21
CA LYS A 46 -13.96 -8.07 22.40
C LYS A 46 -13.55 -6.60 22.32
N PHE A 47 -12.79 -6.08 23.28
CA PHE A 47 -12.34 -4.67 23.26
C PHE A 47 -11.30 -4.39 22.17
N SER A 48 -10.65 -5.42 21.62
CA SER A 48 -9.76 -5.30 20.45
C SER A 48 -10.44 -4.75 19.19
N VAL A 49 -11.78 -4.79 19.13
CA VAL A 49 -12.54 -4.16 18.04
C VAL A 49 -12.24 -2.66 17.95
N ILE A 50 -11.99 -1.98 19.08
CA ILE A 50 -11.68 -0.54 19.11
C ILE A 50 -10.39 -0.21 18.35
N PRO A 51 -9.21 -0.78 18.68
CA PRO A 51 -7.98 -0.49 17.94
C PRO A 51 -8.02 -1.00 16.48
N ILE A 52 -8.72 -2.11 16.21
CA ILE A 52 -8.90 -2.62 14.83
C ILE A 52 -9.71 -1.62 14.00
N PHE A 53 -10.86 -1.20 14.52
CA PHE A 53 -11.72 -0.22 13.85
C PHE A 53 -11.00 1.11 13.65
N THR A 54 -10.30 1.59 14.67
CA THR A 54 -9.48 2.82 14.59
C THR A 54 -8.45 2.74 13.48
N SER A 55 -7.75 1.61 13.34
CA SER A 55 -6.78 1.39 12.27
C SER A 55 -7.41 1.42 10.88
N ILE A 56 -8.59 0.78 10.71
CA ILE A 56 -9.33 0.77 9.44
C ILE A 56 -9.79 2.19 9.08
N VAL A 57 -10.37 2.91 10.04
CA VAL A 57 -10.81 4.29 9.86
C VAL A 57 -9.63 5.19 9.50
N TRP A 58 -8.48 5.04 10.15
CA TRP A 58 -7.27 5.77 9.81
C TRP A 58 -6.83 5.50 8.37
N LEU A 59 -6.72 4.24 7.95
CA LEU A 59 -6.34 3.89 6.57
C LEU A 59 -7.30 4.45 5.52
N TRP A 60 -8.58 4.61 5.87
CA TRP A 60 -9.58 5.24 5.01
C TRP A 60 -9.48 6.78 5.03
N LEU A 61 -9.33 7.41 6.19
CA LEU A 61 -9.24 8.87 6.31
C LEU A 61 -7.93 9.43 5.74
N ASN A 62 -6.82 8.71 5.93
CA ASN A 62 -5.48 9.15 5.60
C ASN A 62 -5.34 9.82 4.21
N PRO A 63 -5.71 9.19 3.08
CA PRO A 63 -5.55 9.80 1.75
C PRO A 63 -6.47 11.01 1.51
N ARG A 64 -7.41 11.31 2.42
CA ARG A 64 -8.35 12.44 2.34
C ARG A 64 -7.95 13.63 3.22
N LEU A 65 -7.13 13.38 4.25
CA LEU A 65 -6.74 14.39 5.25
C LEU A 65 -5.57 15.26 4.80
N PHE A 66 -4.68 14.77 3.93
CA PHE A 66 -3.53 15.53 3.49
C PHE A 66 -3.86 16.46 2.33
N SER A 67 -3.15 17.59 2.26
CA SER A 67 -3.23 18.51 1.14
C SER A 67 -2.52 17.94 -0.10
N LYS A 68 -2.92 18.37 -1.30
CA LYS A 68 -2.18 18.07 -2.53
C LYS A 68 -0.74 18.59 -2.39
N PRO A 69 0.29 17.78 -2.70
CA PRO A 69 1.67 18.24 -2.63
C PRO A 69 1.95 19.30 -3.69
N THR A 70 2.68 20.35 -3.33
CA THR A 70 3.11 21.42 -4.25
C THR A 70 4.03 20.89 -5.36
N PHE A 71 4.84 19.87 -5.04
CA PHE A 71 5.75 19.20 -5.96
C PHE A 71 5.58 17.68 -5.87
N GLN A 72 5.46 17.02 -7.02
CA GLN A 72 5.28 15.56 -7.13
C GLN A 72 6.58 14.84 -7.52
N THR A 73 7.72 15.37 -7.10
CA THR A 73 9.04 14.85 -7.48
C THR A 73 9.60 13.81 -6.51
N SER A 74 9.03 13.71 -5.30
CA SER A 74 9.50 12.78 -4.28
C SER A 74 9.28 11.32 -4.69
N TRP A 75 10.11 10.41 -4.18
CA TRP A 75 9.96 8.96 -4.42
C TRP A 75 8.55 8.46 -4.03
N ALA A 76 8.04 8.87 -2.87
CA ALA A 76 6.71 8.47 -2.41
C ALA A 76 5.58 8.99 -3.31
N SER A 77 5.67 10.24 -3.78
CA SER A 77 4.71 10.81 -4.73
C SER A 77 4.72 10.08 -6.06
N LYS A 78 5.90 9.82 -6.61
CA LYS A 78 6.07 9.06 -7.85
C LYS A 78 5.53 7.65 -7.74
N ALA A 79 5.68 6.99 -6.59
CA ALA A 79 5.14 5.65 -6.37
C ALA A 79 3.61 5.64 -6.50
N VAL A 80 2.91 6.60 -5.87
CA VAL A 80 1.44 6.71 -5.97
C VAL A 80 1.00 7.07 -7.38
N LEU A 81 1.71 7.98 -8.06
CA LEU A 81 1.41 8.34 -9.45
C LEU A 81 1.65 7.17 -10.40
N GLY A 82 2.67 6.36 -10.15
CA GLY A 82 2.93 5.11 -10.86
C GLY A 82 1.78 4.11 -10.73
N GLU A 83 1.20 3.97 -9.53
CA GLU A 83 -0.01 3.17 -9.32
C GLU A 83 -1.18 3.71 -10.17
N LYS A 84 -1.38 5.04 -10.19
CA LYS A 84 -2.42 5.69 -11.01
C LYS A 84 -2.20 5.43 -12.51
N VAL A 85 -0.97 5.57 -12.99
CA VAL A 85 -0.59 5.27 -14.39
C VAL A 85 -0.86 3.81 -14.70
N TRP A 86 -0.42 2.87 -13.87
CA TRP A 86 -0.60 1.43 -14.09
C TRP A 86 -2.08 1.04 -14.24
N ILE A 87 -2.98 1.70 -13.49
CA ILE A 87 -4.42 1.45 -13.55
C ILE A 87 -5.06 2.03 -14.82
N ASN A 88 -4.61 3.22 -15.25
CA ASN A 88 -5.28 4.00 -16.28
C ASN A 88 -4.70 3.83 -17.68
N GLU A 89 -3.42 3.46 -17.79
CA GLU A 89 -2.75 3.20 -19.06
C GLU A 89 -3.17 1.82 -19.57
N ASP A 90 -3.55 1.71 -20.85
CA ASP A 90 -4.06 0.48 -21.45
C ASP A 90 -3.11 -0.15 -22.49
N SER A 91 -1.96 0.47 -22.75
CA SER A 91 -0.93 -0.08 -23.66
C SER A 91 -0.40 -1.45 -23.21
N ASP A 92 -0.67 -2.48 -24.02
CA ASP A 92 -0.20 -3.85 -23.77
C ASP A 92 1.33 -3.96 -23.75
N LYS A 93 2.02 -3.24 -24.65
CA LYS A 93 3.49 -3.23 -24.70
C LYS A 93 4.08 -2.63 -23.42
N PHE A 94 3.47 -1.56 -22.92
CA PHE A 94 3.86 -0.93 -21.66
C PHE A 94 3.63 -1.87 -20.48
N LYS A 95 2.44 -2.48 -20.39
CA LYS A 95 2.11 -3.44 -19.32
C LYS A 95 3.01 -4.67 -19.34
N ALA A 96 3.31 -5.22 -20.52
CA ALA A 96 4.14 -6.40 -20.66
C ALA A 96 5.54 -6.18 -20.05
N LYS A 97 6.15 -5.01 -20.28
CA LYS A 97 7.49 -4.65 -19.75
C LYS A 97 7.57 -4.72 -18.23
N HIS A 98 6.51 -4.30 -17.52
CA HIS A 98 6.55 -4.20 -16.05
C HIS A 98 5.79 -5.34 -15.34
N SER A 99 4.88 -6.05 -16.00
CA SER A 99 3.97 -6.99 -15.34
C SER A 99 4.67 -8.14 -14.61
N LEU A 100 5.77 -8.67 -15.13
CA LEU A 100 6.47 -9.81 -14.52
C LEU A 100 7.02 -9.45 -13.13
N VAL A 101 7.73 -8.32 -13.03
CA VAL A 101 8.31 -7.88 -11.75
C VAL A 101 7.22 -7.46 -10.75
N LEU A 102 6.12 -6.90 -11.23
CA LEU A 102 4.97 -6.59 -10.36
C LEU A 102 4.30 -7.83 -9.81
N LYS A 103 4.10 -8.87 -10.63
CA LYS A 103 3.58 -10.15 -10.17
C LYS A 103 4.49 -10.76 -9.10
N PHE A 104 5.80 -10.70 -9.30
CA PHE A 104 6.77 -11.25 -8.37
C PHE A 104 6.79 -10.51 -7.02
N THR A 105 6.87 -9.18 -7.04
CA THR A 105 6.82 -8.35 -5.82
C THR A 105 5.49 -8.51 -5.08
N THR A 106 4.38 -8.60 -5.81
CA THR A 106 3.06 -8.88 -5.24
C THR A 106 3.01 -10.25 -4.59
N LEU A 107 3.59 -11.28 -5.21
CA LEU A 107 3.67 -12.63 -4.64
C LEU A 107 4.49 -12.65 -3.34
N ILE A 108 5.61 -11.91 -3.27
CA ILE A 108 6.39 -11.74 -2.04
C ILE A 108 5.55 -11.05 -0.95
N SER A 109 4.83 -9.98 -1.28
CA SER A 109 3.94 -9.33 -0.32
C SER A 109 2.84 -10.28 0.18
N PHE A 110 2.25 -11.07 -0.70
CA PHE A 110 1.22 -12.05 -0.32
C PHE A 110 1.77 -13.16 0.57
N SER A 111 2.99 -13.66 0.30
CA SER A 111 3.61 -14.67 1.16
C SER A 111 3.94 -14.09 2.53
N GLY A 112 4.43 -12.84 2.60
CA GLY A 112 4.64 -12.13 3.87
C GLY A 112 3.34 -11.94 4.65
N LEU A 113 2.26 -11.54 3.98
CA LEU A 113 0.93 -11.40 4.59
C LEU A 113 0.41 -12.74 5.14
N ALA A 114 0.57 -13.83 4.39
CA ALA A 114 0.13 -15.16 4.83
C ALA A 114 0.86 -15.60 6.11
N ASN A 115 2.19 -15.44 6.15
CA ASN A 115 3.00 -15.72 7.35
C ASN A 115 2.60 -14.82 8.53
N LEU A 116 2.35 -13.53 8.26
CA LEU A 116 1.92 -12.58 9.28
C LEU A 116 0.58 -12.97 9.89
N VAL A 117 -0.42 -13.28 9.06
CA VAL A 117 -1.75 -13.72 9.53
C VAL A 117 -1.62 -15.00 10.35
N TRP A 118 -0.83 -15.97 9.87
CA TRP A 118 -0.56 -17.19 10.61
C TRP A 118 0.07 -16.92 11.98
N GLY A 119 1.08 -16.05 12.04
CA GLY A 119 1.75 -15.68 13.27
C GLY A 119 0.81 -15.00 14.27
N VAL A 120 -0.01 -14.05 13.82
CA VAL A 120 -0.96 -13.33 14.68
C VAL A 120 -2.05 -14.26 15.22
N VAL A 121 -2.60 -15.15 14.38
CA VAL A 121 -3.66 -16.10 14.77
C VAL A 121 -3.13 -17.12 15.78
N ASN A 122 -1.93 -17.66 15.57
CA ASN A 122 -1.32 -18.69 16.42
C ASN A 122 -0.50 -18.11 17.58
N GLN A 123 -0.47 -16.79 17.76
CA GLN A 123 0.37 -16.11 18.76
C GLN A 123 1.87 -16.45 18.65
N ASP A 124 2.33 -16.71 17.43
CA ASP A 124 3.75 -16.94 17.13
C ASP A 124 4.42 -15.61 16.75
N ILE A 125 5.23 -15.10 17.67
CA ILE A 125 5.94 -13.83 17.51
C ILE A 125 7.01 -13.91 16.41
N HIS A 126 7.65 -15.07 16.23
CA HIS A 126 8.70 -15.24 15.22
C HIS A 126 8.10 -15.19 13.81
N MET A 127 7.00 -15.91 13.58
CA MET A 127 6.27 -15.88 12.31
C MET A 127 5.66 -14.51 12.03
N THR A 128 5.21 -13.80 13.06
CA THR A 128 4.70 -12.43 12.95
C THR A 128 5.79 -11.47 12.50
N ILE A 129 6.97 -11.50 13.13
CA ILE A 129 8.11 -10.67 12.74
C ILE A 129 8.58 -11.02 11.33
N LEU A 130 8.77 -12.31 11.03
CA LEU A 130 9.20 -12.77 9.72
C LEU A 130 8.22 -12.35 8.61
N GLY A 131 6.92 -12.59 8.81
CA GLY A 131 5.87 -12.20 7.89
C GLY A 131 5.83 -10.69 7.67
N THR A 132 6.00 -9.90 8.74
CA THR A 132 6.07 -8.43 8.66
C THR A 132 7.26 -7.96 7.81
N ILE A 133 8.44 -8.54 8.02
CA ILE A 133 9.65 -8.21 7.25
C ILE A 133 9.45 -8.53 5.77
N ILE A 134 8.98 -9.74 5.44
CA ILE A 134 8.73 -10.17 4.06
C ILE A 134 7.69 -9.27 3.39
N LEU A 135 6.60 -8.95 4.11
CA LEU A 135 5.55 -8.07 3.61
C LEU A 135 6.10 -6.67 3.30
N TYR A 136 6.91 -6.10 4.19
CA TYR A 136 7.54 -4.80 3.97
C TYR A 136 8.52 -4.82 2.81
N ILE A 137 9.37 -5.84 2.68
CA ILE A 137 10.30 -5.98 1.55
C ILE A 137 9.51 -6.02 0.23
N GLY A 138 8.50 -6.87 0.14
CA GLY A 138 7.66 -6.97 -1.05
C GLY A 138 6.96 -5.65 -1.38
N LYS A 139 6.43 -4.96 -0.36
CA LYS A 139 5.70 -3.71 -0.57
C LYS A 139 6.62 -2.54 -0.94
N MET A 140 7.78 -2.41 -0.31
CA MET A 140 8.77 -1.39 -0.67
C MET A 140 9.30 -1.59 -2.07
N TRP A 141 9.58 -2.84 -2.45
CA TRP A 141 10.02 -3.15 -3.80
C TRP A 141 8.90 -2.88 -4.82
N PHE A 142 7.65 -3.24 -4.52
CA PHE A 142 6.51 -2.88 -5.36
C PHE A 142 6.41 -1.37 -5.58
N LEU A 143 6.51 -0.56 -4.52
CA LEU A 143 6.45 0.91 -4.62
C LEU A 143 7.61 1.45 -5.46
N ASP A 144 8.80 0.89 -5.30
CA ASP A 144 9.95 1.24 -6.14
C ASP A 144 9.69 0.92 -7.64
N ARG A 145 9.05 -0.21 -7.94
CA ARG A 145 8.63 -0.51 -9.32
C ARG A 145 7.55 0.44 -9.85
N MET A 146 6.69 1.00 -8.98
CA MET A 146 5.75 2.05 -9.38
C MET A 146 6.46 3.34 -9.75
N VAL A 147 7.52 3.72 -9.04
CA VAL A 147 8.36 4.87 -9.41
C VAL A 147 8.96 4.66 -10.81
N TRP A 148 9.49 3.47 -11.08
CA TRP A 148 10.02 3.14 -12.41
C TRP A 148 8.96 3.26 -13.52
N ILE A 149 7.74 2.76 -13.29
CA ILE A 149 6.61 2.90 -14.22
C ILE A 149 6.28 4.36 -14.50
N TYR A 150 6.25 5.19 -13.45
CA TYR A 150 5.97 6.61 -13.58
C TYR A 150 7.03 7.35 -14.40
N ASP A 151 8.30 7.06 -14.16
CA ASP A 151 9.42 7.69 -14.86
C ASP A 151 9.45 7.27 -16.35
N ASP A 152 9.24 5.98 -16.64
CA ASP A 152 9.14 5.48 -18.02
C ASP A 152 7.95 6.12 -18.76
N TYR A 153 6.79 6.22 -18.12
CA TYR A 153 5.61 6.86 -18.70
C TYR A 153 5.83 8.36 -18.97
N SER A 154 6.51 9.05 -18.05
CA SER A 154 6.82 10.47 -18.19
C SER A 154 7.81 10.73 -19.32
N ALA A 155 8.75 9.81 -19.56
CA ALA A 155 9.71 9.88 -20.66
C ALA A 155 9.05 9.70 -22.04
N LEU A 156 8.00 8.88 -22.15
CA LEU A 156 7.26 8.66 -23.39
C LEU A 156 6.43 9.87 -23.85
N ARG A 157 6.21 10.86 -22.98
CA ARG A 157 5.43 12.07 -23.26
C ARG A 157 6.27 13.34 -23.47
N LYS A 158 7.58 13.23 -23.36
CA LYS A 158 8.53 14.30 -23.73
C LYS A 158 8.90 14.17 -25.19
#